data_AF-A0A924Z2U6-F1
#
_entry.id   AF-A0A924Z2U6-F1
#
_cell.length_a   1.000
_cell.length_b   1.000
_cell.length_c   1.000
_cell.angle_alpha   90.00
_cell.angle_beta   90.00
_cell.angle_gamma   90.00
#
_symmetry.space_group_name_H-M   'P 1'
#
loop_
_entity.id
_entity.type
_entity.pdbx_description
1 polymer ?
#
loop_
_entity_poly.entity_id
_entity_poly.type
_entity_poly.pdbx_seq_one_letter_code
_entity_poly.pdbx_strand_id
1 'polypeptide(L)'
;MSAIIPIVPLKVATAIEGDGMGCHSGGEAMLAAAKSAGKSETLDQYAKDYPKDPKAGPHDQPQSMCPASCALRVGLRMRRTATILSGSACCVYGLTFTSHFYGARRSVGYVPFNSETLVTGKLFEDIREAVYKEADPA
;
A
#
# COMPACT_ATOMS: atom_id res chain seq x y z
N MET A 1 -1.34 28.55 -18.16
CA MET A 1 -0.07 27.87 -18.53
C MET A 1 -0.07 26.53 -17.82
N SER A 2 -0.25 25.44 -18.57
CA SER A 2 -0.35 24.08 -17.99
C SER A 2 1.06 23.60 -17.68
N ALA A 3 1.44 23.60 -16.39
CA ALA A 3 2.68 23.00 -15.94
C ALA A 3 2.53 21.47 -15.99
N ILE A 4 2.90 20.88 -17.12
CA ILE A 4 3.04 19.43 -17.25
C ILE A 4 4.24 19.05 -16.39
N ILE A 5 3.99 18.35 -15.28
CA ILE A 5 5.05 17.78 -14.45
C ILE A 5 5.67 16.65 -15.28
N PRO A 6 6.96 16.71 -15.66
CA PRO A 6 7.59 15.63 -16.39
C PRO A 6 7.63 14.39 -15.51
N ILE A 7 7.06 13.29 -15.99
CA ILE A 7 7.24 11.97 -15.39
C ILE A 7 8.67 11.54 -15.70
N VAL A 8 9.60 11.92 -14.82
CA VAL A 8 10.96 11.41 -14.87
C VAL A 8 10.90 10.01 -14.23
N PRO A 9 11.24 8.93 -14.95
CA PRO A 9 11.37 7.62 -14.34
C PRO A 9 12.55 7.69 -13.38
N LEU A 10 12.27 7.94 -12.10
CA LEU A 10 13.20 7.65 -11.03
C LEU A 10 13.45 6.15 -11.09
N LYS A 11 14.69 5.77 -11.37
CA LYS A 11 15.16 4.40 -11.23
C LYS A 11 15.18 4.08 -9.74
N VAL A 12 14.00 3.84 -9.18
CA VAL A 12 13.87 3.23 -7.87
C VAL A 12 14.46 1.84 -8.05
N ALA A 13 15.63 1.60 -7.46
CA ALA A 13 16.13 0.25 -7.30
C ALA A 13 15.01 -0.52 -6.57
N THR A 14 14.25 -1.29 -7.32
CA THR A 14 13.29 -2.23 -6.77
C THR A 14 14.10 -3.13 -5.84
N ALA A 15 13.70 -3.23 -4.58
CA ALA A 15 14.29 -4.12 -3.58
C ALA A 15 14.10 -5.63 -3.91
N ILE A 16 13.97 -5.94 -5.20
CA ILE A 16 13.57 -7.22 -5.77
C ILE A 16 14.58 -7.63 -6.86
N GLU A 17 15.84 -7.21 -6.74
CA GLU A 17 16.93 -8.01 -7.31
C GLU A 17 17.11 -9.22 -6.37
N GLY A 18 16.53 -10.35 -6.76
CA GLY A 18 17.07 -11.72 -6.58
C GLY A 18 17.45 -12.28 -5.20
N ASP A 19 17.42 -11.55 -4.09
CA ASP A 19 18.20 -11.96 -2.89
C ASP A 19 17.36 -12.65 -1.79
N GLY A 20 16.05 -12.82 -1.98
CA GLY A 20 15.18 -13.41 -0.95
C GLY A 20 14.85 -12.48 0.24
N MET A 21 15.34 -11.23 0.25
CA MET A 21 14.94 -10.19 1.21
C MET A 21 13.58 -9.58 0.87
N GLY A 22 12.51 -10.39 0.90
CA GLY A 22 11.13 -9.90 0.87
C GLY A 22 10.64 -9.47 2.27
N CYS A 23 9.37 -9.05 2.36
CA CYS A 23 8.70 -8.72 3.63
C CYS A 23 8.71 -9.85 4.68
N HIS A 24 9.12 -11.07 4.30
CA HIS A 24 9.25 -12.23 5.17
C HIS A 24 10.65 -12.40 5.80
N SER A 25 11.63 -11.57 5.45
CA SER A 25 13.05 -11.75 5.83
C SER A 25 13.40 -11.49 7.31
N GLY A 26 12.41 -11.30 8.18
CA GLY A 26 12.62 -11.02 9.62
C GLY A 26 13.08 -9.58 9.89
N GLY A 27 12.77 -9.08 11.08
CA GLY A 27 12.96 -7.65 11.42
C GLY A 27 14.42 -7.18 11.38
N GLU A 28 15.36 -8.02 11.82
CA GLU A 28 16.78 -7.67 11.88
C GLU A 28 17.42 -7.53 10.50
N ALA A 29 17.10 -8.44 9.57
CA ALA A 29 17.59 -8.37 8.20
C ALA A 29 17.06 -7.12 7.48
N MET A 30 15.77 -6.80 7.68
CA MET A 30 15.16 -5.58 7.15
C MET A 30 15.81 -4.30 7.72
N LEU A 31 16.16 -4.30 9.01
CA LEU A 31 16.87 -3.18 9.64
C LEU A 31 18.29 -3.01 9.11
N ALA A 32 19.03 -4.11 8.94
CA ALA A 32 20.38 -4.09 8.38
C ALA A 32 20.37 -3.58 6.93
N ALA A 33 19.43 -4.06 6.10
CA ALA A 33 19.26 -3.62 4.73
C ALA A 33 18.86 -2.12 4.64
N ALA A 34 18.01 -1.65 5.54
CA ALA A 34 17.66 -0.22 5.58
C ALA A 34 18.87 0.66 5.96
N LYS A 35 19.70 0.22 6.91
CA LYS A 35 20.94 0.92 7.28
C LYS A 35 21.96 0.93 6.14
N SER A 36 22.17 -0.18 5.45
CA SER A 36 23.08 -0.24 4.29
C SER A 36 22.59 0.61 3.11
N ALA A 37 21.27 0.80 2.98
CA ALA A 37 20.66 1.75 2.04
C ALA A 37 20.75 3.22 2.49
N GLY A 38 21.53 3.54 3.53
CA GLY A 38 21.77 4.92 4.00
C GLY A 38 20.64 5.52 4.82
N LYS A 39 19.67 4.72 5.31
CA LYS A 39 18.51 5.23 6.07
C LYS A 39 18.72 5.30 7.59
N SER A 40 19.97 5.24 8.06
CA SER A 40 20.30 5.17 9.49
C SER A 40 19.71 6.33 10.29
N GLU A 41 19.86 7.57 9.82
CA GLU A 41 19.33 8.76 10.49
C GLU A 41 17.79 8.75 10.60
N THR A 42 17.10 8.36 9.53
CA THR A 42 15.65 8.21 9.54
C THR A 42 15.19 7.16 10.54
N LEU A 43 15.90 6.02 10.62
CA LEU A 43 15.58 4.96 11.58
C LEU A 43 15.79 5.42 13.03
N ASP A 44 16.86 6.18 13.30
CA ASP A 44 17.13 6.73 14.63
C ASP A 44 16.06 7.74 15.04
N GLN A 45 15.58 8.55 14.10
CA GLN A 45 14.46 9.47 14.34
C GLN A 45 13.16 8.70 14.62
N TYR A 46 12.85 7.67 13.82
CA TYR A 46 11.67 6.84 14.06
C TYR A 46 11.72 6.10 15.41
N ALA A 47 12.89 5.66 15.87
CA ALA A 47 13.01 5.04 17.18
C ALA A 47 12.68 6.00 18.33
N LYS A 48 12.95 7.30 18.15
CA LYS A 48 12.56 8.36 19.11
C LYS A 48 11.07 8.68 19.04
N ASP A 49 10.52 8.78 17.83
CA ASP A 49 9.12 9.16 17.61
C ASP A 49 8.13 8.02 17.94
N TYR A 50 8.58 6.77 17.75
CA TYR A 50 7.79 5.56 17.97
C TYR A 50 8.53 4.59 18.92
N PRO A 51 8.66 4.93 20.21
CA PRO A 51 9.33 4.07 21.17
C PRO A 51 8.58 2.74 21.30
N LYS A 52 9.33 1.64 21.15
CA LYS A 52 8.81 0.27 21.34
C LYS A 52 9.19 -0.22 22.72
N ASP A 53 8.22 -0.75 23.47
CA ASP A 53 8.51 -1.49 24.70
C ASP A 53 9.01 -2.89 24.33
N PRO A 54 10.23 -3.30 24.74
CA PRO A 54 10.75 -4.65 24.50
C PRO A 54 9.92 -5.76 25.13
N LYS A 55 9.10 -5.44 26.13
CA LYS A 55 8.23 -6.40 26.83
C LYS A 55 6.80 -6.43 26.29
N ALA A 56 6.43 -5.47 25.43
CA ALA A 56 5.10 -5.45 24.82
C ALA A 56 4.94 -6.65 23.89
N GLY A 57 3.93 -7.48 24.16
CA GLY A 57 3.59 -8.59 23.31
C GLY A 57 3.03 -8.12 21.95
N PRO A 58 2.81 -9.04 21.01
CA PRO A 58 2.22 -8.71 19.70
C PRO A 58 0.87 -7.98 19.77
N HIS A 59 0.13 -8.14 20.88
CA HIS A 59 -1.18 -7.51 21.09
C HIS A 59 -1.11 -6.16 21.82
N ASP A 60 0.01 -5.85 22.46
CA ASP A 60 0.22 -4.59 23.19
C ASP A 60 0.81 -3.49 22.30
N GLN A 61 1.09 -3.83 21.03
CA GLN A 61 1.52 -2.86 20.04
C GLN A 61 0.39 -1.86 19.73
N PRO A 62 0.73 -0.61 19.38
CA PRO A 62 -0.26 0.37 18.96
C PRO A 62 -1.16 -0.22 17.87
N GLN A 63 -2.48 -0.10 18.06
CA GLN A 63 -3.46 -0.57 17.08
C GLN A 63 -3.37 0.29 15.82
N SER A 64 -2.53 -0.13 14.88
CA SER A 64 -2.31 0.55 13.61
C SER A 64 -3.15 -0.09 12.51
N MET A 65 -3.66 0.72 11.59
CA MET A 65 -4.27 0.22 10.36
C MET A 65 -3.21 -0.10 9.31
N CYS A 66 -3.56 -0.95 8.34
CA CYS A 66 -2.68 -1.28 7.24
C CYS A 66 -2.41 -0.06 6.33
N PRO A 67 -1.26 -0.02 5.61
CA PRO A 67 -0.93 1.08 4.70
C PRO A 67 -2.00 1.39 3.64
N ALA A 68 -2.75 0.37 3.19
CA ALA A 68 -3.85 0.55 2.25
C ALA A 68 -4.97 1.45 2.80
N SER A 69 -5.22 1.41 4.12
CA SER A 69 -6.20 2.29 4.77
C SER A 69 -5.77 3.75 4.66
N CYS A 70 -4.47 4.03 4.82
CA CYS A 70 -3.92 5.38 4.67
C CYS A 70 -3.96 5.85 3.22
N ALA A 71 -3.54 5.00 2.27
CA ALA A 71 -3.59 5.30 0.84
C ALA A 71 -5.01 5.61 0.35
N LEU A 72 -6.00 4.82 0.79
CA LEU A 72 -7.41 5.04 0.51
C LEU A 72 -7.88 6.41 1.04
N ARG A 73 -7.52 6.73 2.29
CA ARG A 73 -7.86 8.02 2.92
C ARG A 73 -7.31 9.21 2.11
N VAL A 74 -6.11 9.09 1.55
CA VAL A 74 -5.51 10.13 0.69
C VAL A 74 -6.21 10.17 -0.67
N GLY A 75 -6.34 9.03 -1.36
CA GLY A 75 -6.94 8.92 -2.68
C GLY A 75 -8.37 9.46 -2.74
N LEU A 76 -9.16 9.24 -1.69
CA LEU A 76 -10.54 9.72 -1.60
C LEU A 76 -10.64 11.26 -1.44
N ARG A 77 -9.56 11.94 -1.04
CA ARG A 77 -9.50 13.42 -0.97
C ARG A 77 -8.98 14.06 -2.25
N MET A 78 -8.38 13.28 -3.15
CA MET A 78 -7.91 13.79 -4.43
C MET A 78 -9.09 14.11 -5.36
N ARG A 79 -8.98 15.16 -6.17
CA ARG A 79 -9.99 15.50 -7.18
C ARG A 79 -9.65 14.81 -8.49
N ARG A 80 -10.68 14.38 -9.22
CA ARG A 80 -10.56 13.72 -10.54
C ARG A 80 -9.73 12.42 -10.48
N THR A 81 -9.89 11.66 -9.42
CA THR A 81 -9.25 10.35 -9.21
C THR A 81 -10.31 9.32 -8.88
N ALA A 82 -10.32 8.22 -9.63
CA ALA A 82 -11.06 7.01 -9.29
C ALA A 82 -10.16 6.11 -8.43
N THR A 83 -10.70 5.54 -7.36
CA THR A 83 -9.96 4.60 -6.50
C THR A 83 -10.49 3.20 -6.75
N ILE A 84 -9.61 2.27 -7.13
CA ILE A 84 -9.92 0.85 -7.31
C ILE A 84 -9.16 0.07 -6.24
N LEU A 85 -9.87 -0.66 -5.40
CA LEU A 85 -9.29 -1.57 -4.41
C LEU A 85 -9.05 -2.94 -5.05
N SER A 86 -7.80 -3.38 -5.06
CA SER A 86 -7.45 -4.79 -5.33
C SER A 86 -7.19 -5.48 -4.00
N GLY A 87 -8.02 -6.47 -3.67
CA GLY A 87 -8.01 -7.08 -2.34
C GLY A 87 -8.83 -8.36 -2.26
N SER A 88 -8.57 -9.15 -1.23
CA SER A 88 -9.51 -10.19 -0.80
C SER A 88 -10.74 -9.54 -0.16
N ALA A 89 -11.85 -10.29 -0.10
CA ALA A 89 -13.12 -9.79 0.44
C ALA A 89 -12.99 -9.22 1.86
N CYS A 90 -12.16 -9.82 2.73
CA CYS A 90 -11.97 -9.35 4.10
C CYS A 90 -11.21 -8.01 4.16
N CYS A 91 -10.21 -7.79 3.31
CA CYS A 91 -9.51 -6.51 3.23
C CYS A 91 -10.45 -5.41 2.73
N VAL A 92 -11.21 -5.69 1.67
CA VAL A 92 -12.07 -4.68 1.05
C VAL A 92 -13.26 -4.35 1.93
N TYR A 93 -13.83 -5.30 2.67
CA TYR A 93 -14.88 -5.01 3.65
C TYR A 93 -14.43 -4.01 4.73
N GLY A 94 -13.23 -4.18 5.30
CA GLY A 94 -12.70 -3.23 6.28
C GLY A 94 -12.40 -1.85 5.67
N LEU A 95 -11.92 -1.82 4.43
CA LEU A 95 -11.62 -0.59 3.70
C LEU A 95 -12.89 0.15 3.26
N THR A 96 -13.95 -0.56 2.86
CA THR A 96 -15.24 0.06 2.52
C THR A 96 -15.90 0.64 3.75
N PHE A 97 -15.87 -0.05 4.89
CA PHE A 97 -16.33 0.49 6.17
C PHE A 97 -15.63 1.82 6.49
N THR A 98 -14.31 1.87 6.42
CA THR A 98 -13.57 3.11 6.71
C THR A 98 -13.83 4.21 5.67
N SER A 99 -13.96 3.88 4.38
CA SER A 99 -14.30 4.86 3.34
C SER A 99 -15.69 5.50 3.56
N HIS A 100 -16.64 4.71 4.06
CA HIS A 100 -18.00 5.14 4.33
C HIS A 100 -18.06 6.07 5.55
N PHE A 101 -17.47 5.66 6.68
CA PHE A 101 -17.51 6.42 7.93
C PHE A 101 -16.56 7.63 7.95
N TYR A 102 -15.35 7.50 7.39
CA TYR A 102 -14.34 8.57 7.44
C TYR A 102 -14.39 9.54 6.26
N GLY A 103 -15.54 9.58 5.57
CA GLY A 103 -16.01 10.82 4.95
C GLY A 103 -15.68 10.99 3.47
N ALA A 104 -15.61 9.92 2.68
CA ALA A 104 -15.34 10.10 1.26
C ALA A 104 -16.59 10.38 0.40
N ARG A 105 -17.77 9.87 0.76
CA ARG A 105 -19.01 9.90 -0.08
C ARG A 105 -18.80 9.55 -1.57
N ARG A 106 -17.66 8.93 -1.91
CA ARG A 106 -17.22 8.60 -3.25
C ARG A 106 -17.24 7.09 -3.40
N SER A 107 -17.66 6.65 -4.59
CA SER A 107 -17.58 5.26 -4.99
C SER A 107 -16.12 4.79 -5.00
N VAL A 108 -15.95 3.53 -4.66
CA VAL A 108 -14.66 2.84 -4.71
C VAL A 108 -14.86 1.61 -5.57
N GLY A 109 -14.06 1.49 -6.62
CA GLY A 109 -14.03 0.29 -7.46
C GLY A 109 -13.42 -0.89 -6.69
N TYR A 110 -13.73 -2.10 -7.12
CA TYR A 110 -13.25 -3.32 -6.47
C TYR A 110 -12.87 -4.38 -7.49
N VAL A 111 -11.64 -4.88 -7.39
CA VAL A 111 -11.15 -6.06 -8.10
C VAL A 111 -10.88 -7.17 -7.06
N PRO A 112 -11.75 -8.18 -6.98
CA PRO A 112 -11.58 -9.28 -6.03
C PRO A 112 -10.42 -10.18 -6.46
N PHE A 113 -9.69 -10.71 -5.48
CA PHE A 113 -8.81 -11.85 -5.70
C PHE A 113 -9.00 -12.94 -4.63
N ASN A 114 -8.64 -14.14 -5.02
CA ASN A 114 -8.51 -15.33 -4.17
C ASN A 114 -7.19 -16.07 -4.50
N SER A 115 -6.91 -17.15 -3.77
CA SER A 115 -5.69 -17.93 -3.95
C SER A 115 -5.49 -18.42 -5.38
N GLU A 116 -6.56 -18.81 -6.07
CA GLU A 116 -6.49 -19.27 -7.47
C GLU A 116 -6.07 -18.14 -8.41
N THR A 117 -6.70 -16.97 -8.31
CA THR A 117 -6.37 -15.80 -9.15
C THR A 117 -4.95 -15.27 -8.90
N LEU A 118 -4.41 -15.46 -7.69
CA LEU A 118 -3.04 -15.07 -7.34
C LEU A 118 -2.01 -16.00 -7.97
N VAL A 119 -2.26 -17.32 -7.94
CA VAL A 119 -1.32 -18.31 -8.46
C VAL A 119 -1.36 -18.38 -9.99
N THR A 120 -2.53 -18.17 -10.59
CA THR A 120 -2.69 -18.17 -12.05
C THR A 120 -2.23 -16.87 -12.72
N GLY A 121 -1.95 -15.82 -11.94
CA GLY A 121 -1.62 -14.49 -12.46
C GLY A 121 -2.82 -13.72 -13.04
N LYS A 122 -4.03 -14.30 -12.99
CA LYS A 122 -5.26 -13.69 -13.52
C LYS A 122 -5.54 -12.32 -12.92
N LEU A 123 -5.12 -12.08 -11.67
CA LEU A 123 -5.26 -10.79 -11.00
C LEU A 123 -4.77 -9.61 -11.84
N PHE A 124 -3.69 -9.78 -12.60
CA PHE A 124 -3.18 -8.70 -13.45
C PHE A 124 -4.19 -8.32 -14.55
N GLU A 125 -4.74 -9.30 -15.25
CA GLU A 125 -5.73 -9.05 -16.31
C GLU A 125 -7.03 -8.47 -15.73
N ASP A 126 -7.47 -8.95 -14.57
CA ASP A 126 -8.66 -8.42 -13.89
C ASP A 126 -8.47 -6.95 -13.48
N ILE A 127 -7.29 -6.57 -12.98
CA ILE A 127 -6.95 -5.17 -12.68
C ILE A 127 -6.92 -4.34 -13.96
N ARG A 128 -6.26 -4.85 -15.01
CA ARG A 128 -6.13 -4.15 -16.28
C ARG A 128 -7.51 -3.85 -16.87
N GLU A 129 -8.38 -4.85 -16.94
CA GLU A 129 -9.75 -4.70 -17.45
C GLU A 129 -10.55 -3.67 -16.62
N ALA A 130 -10.45 -3.71 -15.30
CA ALA A 130 -11.10 -2.74 -14.43
C ALA A 130 -10.63 -1.30 -14.68
N VAL A 131 -9.34 -1.10 -14.91
CA VAL A 131 -8.78 0.22 -15.25
C VAL A 131 -9.30 0.70 -16.61
N TYR A 132 -9.36 -0.17 -17.63
CA TYR A 132 -9.91 0.22 -18.94
C TYR A 132 -11.39 0.60 -18.84
N LYS A 133 -12.18 -0.16 -18.07
CA LYS A 133 -13.60 0.13 -17.84
C LYS A 133 -13.82 1.44 -17.09
N GLU A 134 -13.06 1.70 -16.03
CA GLU A 134 -13.17 2.94 -15.26
C GLU A 134 -12.72 4.17 -16.06
N ALA A 135 -11.80 3.99 -17.00
CA ALA A 135 -11.30 5.05 -17.87
C ALA A 135 -12.19 5.31 -19.10
N ASP A 136 -13.17 4.45 -19.40
CA ASP A 136 -14.07 4.61 -20.54
C ASP A 136 -15.13 5.68 -20.24
N PRO A 137 -15.14 6.81 -20.98
CA PRO A 137 -16.12 7.88 -20.75
C PRO A 137 -17.49 7.62 -21.41
N ALA A 138 -17.62 6.54 -22.20
CA ALA A 138 -18.79 6.25 -23.02
C ALA A 138 -20.00 5.70 -22.24
#